data_AF-A0A2V5W3G2-F1
#
_entry.id   AF-A0A2V5W3G2-F1
#
_cell.length_a   1.000
_cell.length_b   1.000
_cell.length_c   1.000
_cell.angle_alpha   90.00
_cell.angle_beta   90.00
_cell.angle_gamma   90.00
#
_symmetry.space_group_name_H-M   'P 1'
#
loop_
_entity.id
_entity.type
_entity.pdbx_description
1 polymer ?
#
loop_
_entity_poly.entity_id
_entity_poly.type
_entity_poly.pdbx_seq_one_letter_code
_entity_poly.pdbx_strand_id
1 'polypeptide(L)'
;MNIWSKVLGRPRIGMNDNFFEAGGTSLRAVQVIAMIKKELKKTLSIVTLFECPTIRLLGAKLNAAAYSPQGASNAGAAEIRGQQRRHKTIGRRTRQLQLKEDIHVVKSG
;
A
#
# COMPACT_ATOMS: atom_id res chain seq x y z
N MET A 1 3.74 18.02 16.35
CA MET A 1 4.19 16.67 15.98
C MET A 1 4.28 16.60 14.46
N ASN A 2 5.48 16.48 13.89
CA ASN A 2 5.72 16.74 12.45
C ASN A 2 6.10 15.45 11.68
N ILE A 3 5.43 14.33 11.97
CA ILE A 3 5.76 13.00 11.42
C ILE A 3 5.70 13.01 9.88
N TRP A 4 4.61 13.55 9.30
CA TRP A 4 4.41 13.53 7.84
C TRP A 4 5.46 14.36 7.12
N SER A 5 5.75 15.56 7.60
CA SER A 5 6.82 16.41 7.07
C SER A 5 8.17 15.69 7.06
N LYS A 6 8.52 14.98 8.14
CA LYS A 6 9.78 14.21 8.22
C LYS A 6 9.81 13.07 7.21
N VAL A 7 8.73 12.30 7.09
CA VAL A 7 8.67 11.13 6.19
C VAL A 7 8.55 11.54 4.71
N LEU A 8 7.80 12.61 4.43
CA LEU A 8 7.58 13.11 3.07
C LEU A 8 8.71 14.04 2.59
N GLY A 9 9.59 14.50 3.50
CA GLY A 9 10.67 15.43 3.19
C GLY A 9 10.17 16.83 2.82
N ARG A 10 9.05 17.26 3.41
CA ARG A 10 8.40 18.55 3.09
C ARG A 10 8.44 19.50 4.28
N PRO A 11 8.76 20.79 4.11
CA PRO A 11 8.89 21.74 5.22
C PRO A 11 7.55 22.05 5.90
N ARG A 12 6.43 22.01 5.16
CA ARG A 12 5.07 22.20 5.69
C ARG A 12 4.11 21.20 5.06
N ILE A 13 3.21 20.67 5.87
CA ILE A 13 2.06 19.83 5.50
C ILE A 13 0.85 20.40 6.23
N GLY A 14 -0.16 20.83 5.50
CA GLY A 14 -1.43 21.30 6.04
C GLY A 14 -2.25 20.17 6.66
N MET A 15 -3.17 20.51 7.57
CA MET A 15 -4.03 19.50 8.22
C MET A 15 -4.98 18.78 7.25
N ASN A 16 -5.23 19.38 6.10
CA ASN A 16 -6.11 18.90 5.04
C ASN A 16 -5.37 18.33 3.84
N ASP A 17 -4.04 18.40 3.83
CA ASP A 17 -3.25 17.86 2.74
C ASP A 17 -3.40 16.35 2.72
N ASN A 18 -3.77 15.83 1.56
CA ASN A 18 -3.86 14.39 1.36
C ASN A 18 -2.45 13.79 1.32
N PHE A 19 -2.22 12.74 2.12
CA PHE A 19 -0.94 12.05 2.24
C PHE A 19 -0.40 11.59 0.88
N PHE A 20 -1.26 11.02 0.06
CA PHE A 20 -0.88 10.42 -1.23
C PHE A 20 -0.64 11.50 -2.29
N GLU A 21 -1.43 12.58 -2.29
CA GLU A 21 -1.19 13.75 -3.16
C GLU A 21 0.07 14.51 -2.76
N ALA A 22 0.43 14.49 -1.47
CA ALA A 22 1.68 15.05 -0.95
C ALA A 22 2.92 14.21 -1.26
N GLY A 23 2.80 13.14 -2.06
CA GLY A 23 3.90 12.24 -2.46
C GLY A 23 4.08 11.04 -1.52
N GLY A 24 3.08 10.71 -0.73
CA GLY A 24 3.04 9.50 0.09
C GLY A 24 2.93 8.23 -0.74
N THR A 25 3.64 7.19 -0.31
CA THR A 25 3.59 5.83 -0.90
C THR A 25 3.29 4.82 0.19
N SER A 26 3.10 3.54 -0.17
CA SER A 26 2.90 2.46 0.80
C SER A 26 4.06 2.33 1.80
N LEU A 27 5.31 2.44 1.33
CA LEU A 27 6.49 2.39 2.21
C LEU A 27 6.52 3.58 3.18
N ARG A 28 6.26 4.79 2.68
CA ARG A 28 6.17 6.00 3.52
C ARG A 28 5.01 5.90 4.51
N ALA A 29 3.87 5.31 4.11
CA ALA A 29 2.75 5.04 5.01
C ALA A 29 3.15 4.11 6.16
N VAL A 30 3.87 3.02 5.87
CA VAL A 30 4.39 2.10 6.90
C VAL A 30 5.33 2.83 7.86
N GLN A 31 6.21 3.70 7.36
CA GLN A 31 7.09 4.53 8.19
C GLN A 31 6.30 5.48 9.10
N VAL A 32 5.30 6.18 8.57
CA VAL A 32 4.40 7.04 9.36
C VAL A 32 3.71 6.24 10.46
N ILE A 33 3.17 5.07 10.14
CA ILE A 33 2.48 4.20 11.11
C ILE A 33 3.43 3.76 12.22
N ALA A 34 4.66 3.36 11.88
CA ALA A 34 5.67 2.97 12.86
C ALA A 34 6.03 4.13 13.80
N MET A 35 6.17 5.35 13.27
CA MET A 35 6.44 6.56 14.06
C MET A 35 5.25 6.91 14.97
N ILE A 36 4.02 6.85 14.47
CA ILE A 36 2.81 7.07 15.26
C ILE A 36 2.73 6.05 16.41
N LYS A 37 2.99 4.77 16.15
CA LYS A 37 3.05 3.73 17.19
C LYS A 37 4.11 4.04 18.24
N LYS A 38 5.30 4.47 17.82
CA LYS A 38 6.40 4.81 18.73
C LYS A 38 6.07 5.99 19.62
N GLU A 39 5.54 7.08 19.04
CA GLU A 39 5.33 8.37 19.71
C GLU A 39 3.99 8.44 20.46
N LEU A 40 2.90 7.87 19.92
CA LEU A 40 1.55 7.95 20.50
C LEU A 40 1.09 6.66 21.16
N LYS A 41 1.87 5.57 21.09
CA LYS A 41 1.49 4.23 21.56
C LYS A 41 0.19 3.69 20.96
N LYS A 42 -0.26 4.26 19.84
CA LYS A 42 -1.45 3.84 19.09
C LYS A 42 -1.04 3.03 17.87
N THR A 43 -1.69 1.89 17.67
CA THR A 43 -1.47 1.07 16.47
C THR A 43 -2.48 1.48 15.40
N LEU A 44 -1.97 1.70 14.19
CA LEU A 44 -2.78 2.03 13.01
C LEU A 44 -2.58 0.97 11.95
N SER A 45 -3.66 0.61 11.26
CA SER A 45 -3.57 -0.18 10.04
C SER A 45 -3.27 0.74 8.85
N ILE A 46 -2.64 0.20 7.81
CA ILE A 46 -2.45 0.96 6.56
C ILE A 46 -3.79 1.31 5.90
N VAL A 47 -4.81 0.46 6.06
CA VAL A 47 -6.18 0.70 5.57
C VAL A 47 -6.75 1.97 6.20
N THR A 48 -6.52 2.18 7.50
CA THR A 48 -6.97 3.40 8.20
C THR A 48 -6.35 4.66 7.61
N LEU A 49 -5.09 4.61 7.16
CA LEU A 49 -4.46 5.76 6.48
C LEU A 49 -5.07 6.02 5.09
N PHE A 50 -5.49 4.97 4.38
CA PHE A 50 -6.23 5.13 3.12
C PHE A 50 -7.62 5.74 3.34
N GLU A 51 -8.33 5.32 4.38
CA GLU A 51 -9.65 5.86 4.73
C GLU A 51 -9.59 7.29 5.28
N CYS A 52 -8.51 7.62 6.00
CA CYS A 52 -8.29 8.92 6.64
C CYS A 52 -6.98 9.54 6.14
N PRO A 53 -6.90 9.99 4.86
CA PRO A 53 -5.65 10.37 4.22
C PRO A 53 -5.18 11.78 4.56
N THR A 54 -5.79 12.46 5.55
CA THR A 54 -5.36 13.79 6.01
C THR A 54 -5.10 13.75 7.51
N ILE A 55 -4.25 14.65 8.01
CA ILE A 55 -3.95 14.75 9.44
C ILE A 55 -5.23 14.99 10.25
N ARG A 56 -6.14 15.84 9.76
CA ARG A 56 -7.43 16.12 10.41
C ARG A 56 -8.28 14.86 10.55
N LEU A 57 -8.47 14.10 9.48
CA LEU A 57 -9.27 12.87 9.51
C LEU A 57 -8.61 11.79 10.37
N LEU A 58 -7.30 11.59 10.22
CA LEU A 58 -6.57 10.58 10.97
C LEU A 58 -6.54 10.91 12.47
N GLY A 59 -6.36 12.18 12.82
CA GLY A 59 -6.41 12.66 14.21
C GLY A 59 -7.78 12.44 14.85
N ALA A 60 -8.86 12.78 14.14
CA ALA A 60 -10.23 12.51 14.60
C ALA A 60 -10.45 11.01 14.82
N LYS A 61 -10.03 10.16 13.87
CA LYS A 61 -10.13 8.70 13.99
C LYS A 61 -9.33 8.16 15.16
N LEU A 62 -8.10 8.64 15.37
CA LEU A 62 -7.25 8.27 16.50
C LEU A 62 -7.84 8.69 17.85
N ASN A 63 -8.55 9.82 17.90
CA ASN A 63 -9.23 10.26 19.12
C ASN A 63 -10.46 9.39 19.41
N ALA A 64 -11.24 9.06 18.39
CA ALA A 64 -12.40 8.17 18.50
C ALA A 64 -12.01 6.71 18.82
N ALA A 65 -10.90 6.23 18.27
CA ALA A 65 -10.40 4.87 18.44
C ALA A 65 -9.66 4.62 19.76
N ALA A 66 -9.80 5.51 20.77
CA ALA A 66 -9.36 5.22 22.13
C ALA A 66 -10.03 3.97 22.75
N TYR A 67 -10.92 3.29 22.00
CA TYR A 67 -11.43 1.97 22.29
C TYR A 67 -11.40 1.05 21.04
N SER A 68 -10.33 0.25 20.85
CA SER A 68 -10.35 -1.13 20.30
C SER A 68 -8.94 -1.64 19.98
N PRO A 69 -8.47 -2.73 20.61
CA PRO A 69 -7.12 -3.25 20.46
C PRO A 69 -6.99 -4.24 19.29
N GLN A 70 -7.29 -3.87 18.04
CA GLN A 70 -7.07 -4.81 16.92
C GLN A 70 -6.61 -4.08 15.64
N GLY A 71 -5.30 -3.87 15.51
CA GLY A 71 -4.72 -3.13 14.36
C GLY A 71 -3.55 -3.82 13.64
N ALA A 72 -3.10 -4.98 14.10
CA ALA A 72 -1.87 -5.61 13.58
C ALA A 72 -2.10 -6.66 12.47
N SER A 73 -3.33 -7.07 12.16
CA SER A 73 -3.60 -8.26 11.34
C SER A 73 -3.65 -8.05 9.81
N ASN A 74 -3.62 -6.81 9.29
CA ASN A 74 -3.90 -6.57 7.86
C ASN A 74 -2.66 -6.30 6.98
N ALA A 75 -1.45 -6.22 7.55
CA ALA A 75 -0.22 -5.98 6.76
C ALA A 75 0.10 -7.16 5.81
N GLY A 76 -0.20 -8.40 6.21
CA GLY A 76 0.03 -9.58 5.37
C GLY A 76 -0.86 -9.63 4.12
N ALA A 77 -2.10 -9.15 4.19
CA ALA A 77 -3.05 -9.24 3.08
C ALA A 77 -2.72 -8.29 1.90
N ALA A 78 -2.04 -7.17 2.16
CA ALA A 78 -1.61 -6.24 1.12
C ALA A 78 -0.37 -6.74 0.36
N GLU A 79 0.58 -7.37 1.07
CA GLU A 79 1.75 -8.05 0.51
C GLU A 79 1.32 -9.18 -0.45
N ILE A 80 0.37 -10.01 -0.01
CA ILE A 80 -0.18 -11.13 -0.80
C ILE A 80 -0.82 -10.61 -2.11
N ARG A 81 -1.63 -9.53 -2.04
CA ARG A 81 -2.23 -8.92 -3.25
C ARG A 81 -1.20 -8.28 -4.19
N GLY A 82 -0.11 -7.72 -3.66
CA GLY A 82 0.98 -7.15 -4.44
C GLY A 82 1.77 -8.21 -5.22
N GLN A 83 2.03 -9.36 -4.62
CA GLN A 83 2.72 -10.49 -5.25
C GLN A 83 1.87 -11.14 -6.37
N GLN A 84 0.56 -11.26 -6.17
CA GLN A 84 -0.35 -11.82 -7.19
C GLN A 84 -0.49 -10.95 -8.45
N ARG A 85 -0.34 -9.62 -8.34
CA ARG A 85 -0.32 -8.73 -9.52
C ARG A 85 0.94 -8.87 -10.36
N ARG A 86 2.08 -9.27 -9.78
CA ARG A 86 3.32 -9.52 -10.51
C ARG A 86 3.31 -10.84 -11.28
N HIS A 87 2.62 -11.86 -10.77
CA HIS A 87 2.57 -13.18 -11.41
C HIS A 87 1.71 -13.25 -12.67
N LYS A 88 0.81 -12.29 -12.92
CA LYS A 88 -0.11 -12.31 -14.08
C LYS A 88 0.48 -11.72 -15.37
N THR A 89 1.59 -10.98 -15.31
CA THR A 89 2.20 -10.33 -16.49
C THR A 89 3.08 -11.28 -17.31
N ILE A 90 3.60 -12.36 -16.72
CA ILE A 90 4.45 -13.35 -17.41
C ILE A 90 3.62 -14.40 -18.18
N GLY A 91 2.31 -14.52 -17.93
CA GLY A 91 1.46 -15.56 -18.53
C GLY A 91 0.95 -15.30 -19.96
N ARG A 92 1.31 -14.19 -20.62
CA ARG A 92 0.78 -13.84 -21.96
C ARG A 92 1.69 -14.15 -23.15
N ARG A 93 2.96 -14.51 -22.93
CA ARG A 93 3.92 -14.73 -24.05
C ARG A 93 4.09 -16.20 -24.46
N THR A 94 3.68 -17.16 -23.64
CA THR A 94 3.95 -18.58 -23.87
C THR A 94 2.89 -19.30 -24.72
N ARG A 95 1.76 -18.67 -25.05
CA ARG A 95 0.69 -19.33 -25.83
C ARG A 95 0.76 -19.10 -27.34
N GLN A 96 1.59 -18.17 -27.82
CA GLN A 96 1.63 -17.80 -29.24
C GLN A 96 2.83 -18.40 -30.00
N LEU A 97 3.81 -18.96 -29.29
CA LEU A 97 4.96 -19.63 -29.91
C LEU A 97 4.70 -21.12 -30.19
N GLN A 98 3.82 -21.78 -29.43
CA GLN A 98 3.48 -23.19 -29.66
C GLN A 98 2.65 -23.41 -30.94
N LEU A 99 1.76 -22.47 -31.29
CA LEU A 99 0.86 -22.64 -32.45
C LEU A 99 1.58 -22.60 -33.81
N LYS A 100 2.84 -22.16 -33.87
CA LYS A 100 3.63 -22.10 -35.11
C LYS A 100 4.48 -23.36 -35.35
N GLU A 101 4.76 -24.14 -34.30
CA GLU A 101 5.56 -25.36 -34.43
C GLU A 101 4.70 -26.59 -34.80
N ASP A 102 3.42 -26.61 -34.42
CA ASP A 102 2.49 -27.70 -34.78
C ASP A 102 2.09 -27.70 -36.27
N ILE A 103 2.22 -26.56 -36.98
CA ILE A 103 1.82 -26.46 -38.40
C ILE A 103 2.89 -27.05 -39.34
N HIS A 104 4.14 -27.19 -38.89
CA HIS A 104 5.24 -27.69 -39.74
C HIS A 104 5.34 -29.22 -39.80
N VAL A 105 4.76 -29.95 -38.84
CA VAL A 105 4.87 -31.41 -38.74
C VAL A 105 3.85 -32.16 -39.62
N VAL A 106 2.75 -31.52 -40.02
CA VAL A 106 1.63 -32.19 -40.70
C VAL A 106 1.81 -32.33 -42.22
N LYS A 107 2.88 -31.78 -42.82
CA LYS A 107 3.09 -31.80 -44.29
C LYS A 107 4.21 -32.73 -44.79
N SER A 108 4.65 -33.68 -43.97
CA SER A 108 5.66 -34.67 -44.37
C SER A 108 5.22 -36.06 -43.93
N GLY A 109 4.19 -36.57 -44.59
CA GLY A 109 3.65 -37.92 -44.45
C GLY A 109 2.78 -38.24 -45.64
#